data_AF-A0A3E3E8F4-F1
#
_entry.id   AF-A0A3E3E8F4-F1
#
_cell.length_a   1.000
_cell.length_b   1.000
_cell.length_c   1.000
_cell.angle_alpha   90.00
_cell.angle_beta   90.00
_cell.angle_gamma   90.00
#
_symmetry.space_group_name_H-M   'P 1'
#
loop_
_entity.id
_entity.type
_entity.pdbx_description
1 polymer ?
#
loop_
_entity_poly.entity_id
_entity_poly.type
_entity_poly.pdbx_seq_one_letter_code
_entity_poly.pdbx_strand_id
1 'polypeptide(L)'
;MKEFEVTITETLQKSITVEAATREEAQAMVEEMWDKGDVVLDADHFVGAEFSCNDGQEIEADKPIEVLLVEPGQYARMTTIGSSLEDIQKVVGGYIQEAPFFRDPVTLVCNEEGKISGLPLNRAIRDDDGKIIDVVAGTFFICGAEGDHFSSIPKELQKKYEEKFKKPEAFLKMGRSIMAIPTEPTAANPKPDRKAPGMEL
;
A
#
# COMPACT_ATOMS: atom_id res chain seq x y z
N MET A 1 -5.95 -16.15 10.42
CA MET A 1 -7.19 -16.13 9.60
C MET A 1 -7.06 -17.20 8.52
N LYS A 2 -8.07 -17.44 7.68
CA LYS A 2 -7.94 -18.41 6.58
C LYS A 2 -8.23 -17.72 5.24
N GLU A 3 -7.40 -17.98 4.25
CA GLU A 3 -7.63 -17.59 2.87
C GLU A 3 -8.31 -18.73 2.13
N PHE A 4 -9.36 -18.43 1.35
CA PHE A 4 -10.14 -19.42 0.61
C PHE A 4 -10.03 -19.15 -0.87
N GLU A 5 -9.68 -20.16 -1.65
CA GLU A 5 -9.79 -20.12 -3.10
C GLU A 5 -11.17 -20.66 -3.48
N VAL A 6 -11.97 -19.84 -4.17
CA VAL A 6 -13.29 -20.21 -4.68
C VAL A 6 -13.20 -20.30 -6.20
N THR A 7 -13.35 -21.50 -6.74
CA THR A 7 -13.43 -21.74 -8.18
C THR A 7 -14.89 -21.78 -8.62
N ILE A 8 -15.19 -21.09 -9.72
CA ILE A 8 -16.50 -21.10 -10.37
C ILE A 8 -16.34 -21.86 -11.70
N THR A 9 -17.10 -22.93 -11.86
CA THR A 9 -17.15 -23.72 -13.10
C THR A 9 -18.51 -23.53 -13.75
N GLU A 10 -18.54 -22.99 -14.96
CA GLU A 10 -19.77 -22.88 -15.76
C GLU A 10 -19.96 -24.12 -16.65
N THR A 11 -21.19 -24.61 -16.71
CA THR A 11 -21.60 -25.69 -17.60
C THR A 11 -22.45 -25.10 -18.72
N LEU A 12 -21.99 -25.26 -19.96
CA LEU A 12 -22.69 -24.86 -21.18
C LEU A 12 -23.24 -26.12 -21.88
N GLN A 13 -24.43 -26.03 -22.47
CA GLN A 13 -25.04 -27.13 -23.21
C GLN A 13 -25.74 -26.64 -24.48
N LYS A 14 -25.47 -27.31 -25.60
CA LYS A 14 -26.11 -27.08 -26.90
C LYS A 14 -26.58 -28.40 -27.49
N SER A 15 -27.84 -28.47 -27.92
CA SER A 15 -28.38 -29.63 -28.62
C SER A 15 -28.25 -29.46 -30.13
N ILE A 16 -27.64 -30.43 -30.79
CA ILE A 16 -27.43 -30.43 -32.25
C ILE A 16 -28.09 -31.66 -32.84
N THR A 17 -28.81 -31.47 -33.93
CA THR A 17 -29.47 -32.56 -34.66
C THR A 17 -28.73 -32.81 -35.96
N VAL A 18 -28.28 -34.05 -36.18
CA VAL A 18 -27.61 -34.52 -37.39
C VAL A 18 -28.27 -35.78 -37.92
N GLU A 19 -28.15 -36.04 -39.22
CA GLU A 19 -28.63 -37.27 -39.85
C GLU A 19 -27.44 -38.23 -40.04
N ALA A 20 -27.53 -39.45 -39.51
CA ALA A 20 -26.50 -40.48 -39.60
C ALA A 20 -27.14 -41.88 -39.59
N ALA A 21 -26.41 -42.89 -40.07
CA ALA A 21 -26.89 -44.28 -40.09
C ALA A 21 -26.75 -44.97 -38.73
N THR A 22 -25.81 -44.53 -37.90
CA THR A 22 -25.62 -45.04 -36.53
C THR A 22 -25.45 -43.92 -35.52
N ARG A 23 -25.61 -44.26 -34.24
CA ARG A 23 -25.39 -43.32 -33.12
C ARG A 23 -23.92 -42.89 -33.05
N GLU A 24 -23.02 -43.82 -33.29
CA GLU A 24 -21.58 -43.60 -33.25
C GLU A 24 -21.15 -42.63 -34.35
N GLU A 25 -21.71 -42.77 -35.55
CA GLU A 25 -21.49 -41.84 -36.67
C GLU A 25 -22.04 -40.44 -36.33
N ALA A 26 -23.26 -40.35 -35.78
CA ALA A 26 -23.84 -39.06 -35.36
C ALA A 26 -22.96 -38.34 -34.32
N GLN A 27 -22.41 -39.07 -33.34
CA GLN A 27 -21.54 -38.49 -32.32
C GLN A 27 -20.21 -38.02 -32.90
N ALA A 28 -19.55 -38.85 -33.73
CA ALA A 28 -18.29 -38.50 -34.36
C ALA A 28 -18.40 -37.25 -35.26
N MET A 29 -19.53 -37.09 -35.97
CA MET A 29 -19.79 -35.89 -36.78
C MET A 29 -19.82 -34.62 -35.92
N VAL A 30 -20.48 -34.66 -34.76
CA VAL A 30 -20.60 -33.49 -33.87
C VAL A 30 -19.26 -33.19 -33.18
N GLU A 31 -18.50 -34.22 -32.78
CA GLU A 31 -17.13 -34.05 -32.25
C GLU A 31 -16.21 -33.40 -33.29
N GLU A 32 -16.26 -33.82 -34.55
CA GLU A 32 -15.49 -33.21 -35.63
C GLU A 32 -15.88 -31.74 -35.88
N MET A 33 -17.18 -31.42 -35.82
CA MET A 33 -17.67 -30.02 -35.94
C MET A 33 -17.20 -29.16 -34.76
N TRP A 34 -17.12 -29.72 -33.56
CA TRP A 34 -16.56 -29.04 -32.39
C TRP A 34 -15.06 -28.77 -32.55
N ASP A 35 -14.28 -29.77 -32.93
CA ASP A 35 -12.83 -29.65 -33.11
C ASP A 35 -12.45 -28.65 -34.23
N LYS A 36 -13.31 -28.51 -35.25
CA LYS A 36 -13.16 -27.52 -36.33
C LYS A 36 -13.63 -26.12 -35.93
N GLY A 37 -14.35 -25.97 -34.82
CA GLY A 37 -14.95 -24.72 -34.38
C GLY A 37 -16.23 -24.32 -35.14
N ASP A 38 -16.84 -25.24 -35.90
CA ASP A 38 -18.13 -25.03 -36.56
C ASP A 38 -19.27 -24.97 -35.53
N VAL A 39 -19.07 -25.63 -34.39
CA VAL A 39 -19.94 -25.58 -33.22
C VAL A 39 -19.21 -24.88 -32.08
N VAL A 40 -19.78 -23.78 -31.62
CA VAL A 40 -19.31 -23.04 -30.44
C VAL A 40 -20.43 -22.93 -29.43
N LEU A 41 -20.09 -23.13 -28.16
CA LEU A 41 -20.93 -22.88 -27.00
C LEU A 41 -20.52 -21.51 -26.45
N ASP A 42 -21.52 -20.66 -26.24
CA ASP A 42 -21.36 -19.28 -25.75
C ASP A 42 -22.28 -19.04 -24.53
N ALA A 43 -22.39 -17.78 -24.10
CA ALA A 43 -23.18 -17.39 -22.94
C ALA A 43 -24.68 -17.75 -23.06
N ASP A 44 -25.24 -17.86 -24.27
CA ASP A 44 -26.65 -18.23 -24.46
C ASP A 44 -26.90 -19.73 -24.22
N HIS A 45 -25.83 -20.54 -24.14
CA HIS A 45 -25.88 -21.98 -23.88
C HIS A 45 -25.71 -22.34 -22.40
N PHE A 46 -25.73 -21.35 -21.49
CA PHE A 46 -25.56 -21.58 -20.06
C PHE A 46 -26.67 -22.44 -19.45
N VAL A 47 -26.28 -23.48 -18.71
CA VAL A 47 -27.23 -24.36 -18.01
C VAL A 47 -26.96 -24.54 -16.52
N GLY A 48 -25.81 -24.09 -16.02
CA GLY A 48 -25.52 -24.13 -14.58
C GLY A 48 -24.11 -23.66 -14.22
N ALA A 49 -23.91 -23.39 -12.94
CA ALA A 49 -22.62 -23.07 -12.36
C ALA A 49 -22.40 -23.88 -11.07
N GLU A 50 -21.20 -24.43 -10.93
CA GLU A 50 -20.76 -25.11 -9.73
C GLU A 50 -19.67 -24.29 -9.04
N PHE A 51 -19.75 -24.21 -7.71
CA PHE A 51 -18.78 -23.49 -6.88
C PHE A 51 -18.03 -24.51 -6.05
N SER A 52 -16.72 -24.57 -6.22
CA SER A 52 -15.85 -25.36 -5.35
C SER A 52 -14.97 -24.42 -4.54
N CYS A 53 -14.74 -24.77 -3.28
CA CYS A 53 -13.91 -24.01 -2.36
C CYS A 53 -12.87 -24.96 -1.78
N ASN A 54 -11.64 -24.50 -1.61
CA ASN A 54 -10.62 -25.27 -0.90
C ASN A 54 -10.89 -25.31 0.62
N ASP A 55 -10.09 -26.11 1.36
CA ASP A 55 -10.24 -26.27 2.82
C ASP A 55 -9.81 -25.03 3.64
N GLY A 56 -9.44 -23.95 2.96
CA GLY A 56 -8.88 -22.73 3.52
C GLY A 56 -7.43 -22.91 3.97
N GLN A 57 -6.54 -22.07 3.45
CA GLN A 57 -5.14 -22.03 3.88
C GLN A 57 -5.03 -21.17 5.14
N GLU A 58 -4.41 -21.70 6.21
CA GLU A 58 -4.10 -20.88 7.38
C GLU A 58 -3.10 -19.80 7.00
N ILE A 59 -3.48 -18.56 7.26
CA ILE A 59 -2.61 -17.41 7.15
C ILE A 59 -2.49 -16.75 8.52
N GLU A 60 -1.27 -16.36 8.89
CA GLU A 60 -1.09 -15.55 10.08
C GLU A 60 -1.93 -14.28 9.93
N ALA A 61 -2.72 -13.96 10.94
CA ALA A 61 -3.39 -12.67 10.96
C ALA A 61 -2.32 -11.58 11.03
N ASP A 62 -2.54 -10.46 10.35
CA ASP A 62 -1.69 -9.27 10.40
C ASP A 62 -1.44 -8.87 11.86
N LYS A 63 -0.27 -9.24 12.38
CA LYS A 63 0.14 -8.88 13.74
C LYS A 63 0.53 -7.40 13.69
N PRO A 64 0.03 -6.58 14.61
CA PRO A 64 0.39 -5.18 14.62
C PRO A 64 1.89 -5.03 14.88
N ILE A 65 2.49 -4.00 14.27
CA ILE A 65 3.93 -3.73 14.32
C ILE A 65 4.22 -2.47 15.13
N GLU A 66 5.33 -2.49 15.87
CA GLU A 66 5.85 -1.31 16.56
C GLU A 66 6.71 -0.49 15.61
N VAL A 67 6.38 0.79 15.45
CA VAL A 67 7.04 1.71 14.53
C VAL A 67 7.36 3.02 15.22
N LEU A 68 8.35 3.75 14.69
CA LEU A 68 8.54 5.15 15.06
C LEU A 68 7.69 6.03 14.15
N LEU A 69 6.58 6.53 14.65
CA LEU A 69 5.70 7.45 13.92
C LEU A 69 6.24 8.88 14.00
N VAL A 70 6.29 9.55 12.85
CA VAL A 70 6.78 10.92 12.73
C VAL A 70 5.76 11.74 11.95
N GLU A 71 5.03 12.59 12.68
CA GLU A 71 4.01 13.48 12.12
C GLU A 71 4.59 14.91 11.95
N PRO A 72 4.17 15.65 10.90
CA PRO A 72 4.64 17.01 10.69
C PRO A 72 4.39 17.91 11.90
N GLY A 73 5.44 18.59 12.36
CA GLY A 73 5.34 19.54 13.47
C GLY A 73 5.14 18.90 14.85
N GLN A 74 5.22 17.58 14.99
CA GLN A 74 5.11 16.88 16.27
C GLN A 74 6.43 16.21 16.66
N TYR A 75 6.51 15.74 17.91
CA TYR A 75 7.61 14.87 18.33
C TYR A 75 7.42 13.47 17.75
N ALA A 76 8.52 12.86 17.29
CA ALA A 76 8.52 11.44 16.94
C ALA A 76 8.19 10.58 18.17
N ARG A 77 7.43 9.52 17.98
CA ARG A 77 7.00 8.62 19.06
C ARG A 77 6.93 7.18 18.58
N MET A 78 7.29 6.27 19.47
CA MET A 78 7.01 4.85 19.29
C MET A 78 5.50 4.62 19.41
N THR A 79 4.93 3.87 18.47
CA THR A 79 3.51 3.47 18.49
C THR A 79 3.33 2.12 17.81
N THR A 80 2.16 1.53 17.99
CA THR A 80 1.75 0.31 17.32
C THR A 80 0.77 0.64 16.21
N ILE A 81 0.97 0.08 15.02
CA ILE A 81 0.05 0.20 13.86
C ILE A 81 -0.30 -1.18 13.31
N GLY A 82 -1.41 -1.29 12.57
CA GLY A 82 -1.70 -2.50 11.80
C GLY A 82 -0.67 -2.71 10.70
N SER A 83 -0.34 -3.97 10.39
CA SER A 83 0.61 -4.35 9.34
C SER A 83 -0.03 -4.56 7.96
N SER A 84 -1.36 -4.49 7.89
CA SER A 84 -2.09 -4.55 6.62
C SER A 84 -1.75 -3.33 5.74
N LEU A 85 -1.78 -3.51 4.42
CA LEU A 85 -1.57 -2.40 3.47
C LEU A 85 -2.56 -1.25 3.72
N GLU A 86 -3.83 -1.56 4.02
CA GLU A 86 -4.86 -0.57 4.27
C GLU A 86 -4.55 0.28 5.52
N ASP A 87 -4.10 -0.34 6.61
CA ASP A 87 -3.74 0.37 7.84
C ASP A 87 -2.51 1.26 7.63
N ILE A 88 -1.51 0.77 6.91
CA ILE A 88 -0.31 1.52 6.58
C ILE A 88 -0.66 2.74 5.69
N GLN A 89 -1.50 2.55 4.67
CA GLN A 89 -1.98 3.63 3.80
C GLN A 89 -2.78 4.68 4.58
N LYS A 90 -3.60 4.28 5.55
CA LYS A 90 -4.31 5.21 6.46
C LYS A 90 -3.35 6.03 7.30
N VAL A 91 -2.25 5.44 7.79
CA VAL A 91 -1.26 6.13 8.62
C VAL A 91 -0.51 7.21 7.83
N VAL A 92 -0.06 6.91 6.61
CA VAL A 92 0.68 7.87 5.77
C VAL A 92 -0.23 8.80 4.97
N GLY A 93 -1.52 8.44 4.84
CA GLY A 93 -2.55 9.25 4.18
C GLY A 93 -2.53 9.16 2.65
N GLY A 94 -2.25 7.98 2.07
CA GLY A 94 -2.22 7.77 0.61
C GLY A 94 -1.47 6.51 0.19
N TYR A 95 -1.10 6.42 -1.09
CA TYR A 95 -0.24 5.35 -1.60
C TYR A 95 1.11 5.37 -0.89
N ILE A 96 1.63 4.18 -0.61
CA ILE A 96 2.84 4.02 0.20
C ILE A 96 4.06 3.99 -0.69
N GLN A 97 5.13 4.61 -0.22
CA GLN A 97 6.47 4.46 -0.76
C GLN A 97 7.37 3.94 0.34
N GLU A 98 8.06 2.84 0.06
CA GLU A 98 9.20 2.40 0.84
C GLU A 98 10.47 3.15 0.36
N ALA A 99 11.21 3.73 1.30
CA ALA A 99 12.42 4.48 1.02
C ALA A 99 13.59 3.99 1.91
N PRO A 100 14.43 3.07 1.40
CA PRO A 100 15.52 2.46 2.16
C PRO A 100 16.74 3.40 2.25
N PHE A 101 16.60 4.50 3.01
CA PHE A 101 17.65 5.51 3.18
C PHE A 101 18.76 5.11 4.17
N PHE A 102 18.60 4.00 4.89
CA PHE A 102 19.47 3.65 6.02
C PHE A 102 20.21 2.35 5.78
N ARG A 103 21.42 2.23 6.36
CA ARG A 103 22.20 0.97 6.33
C ARG A 103 21.74 -0.06 7.35
N ASP A 104 21.04 0.38 8.40
CA ASP A 104 20.44 -0.53 9.37
C ASP A 104 19.26 -1.29 8.72
N PRO A 105 18.82 -2.44 9.25
CA PRO A 105 17.68 -3.22 8.72
C PRO A 105 16.32 -2.55 9.04
N VAL A 106 16.18 -1.28 8.69
CA VAL A 106 14.96 -0.48 8.83
C VAL A 106 14.74 0.35 7.58
N THR A 107 13.49 0.69 7.34
CA THR A 107 13.08 1.48 6.19
C THR A 107 12.15 2.62 6.61
N LEU A 108 12.07 3.64 5.76
CA LEU A 108 11.11 4.72 5.92
C LEU A 108 9.92 4.46 5.01
N VAL A 109 8.72 4.49 5.57
CA VAL A 109 7.47 4.38 4.80
C VAL A 109 6.73 5.71 4.87
N CYS A 110 6.42 6.28 3.70
CA CYS A 110 5.73 7.56 3.58
C CYS A 110 4.70 7.55 2.46
N ASN A 111 3.97 8.66 2.31
CA ASN A 111 3.08 8.88 1.18
C ASN A 111 3.89 9.16 -0.10
N GLU A 112 3.72 8.33 -1.13
CA GLU A 112 4.41 8.43 -2.42
C GLU A 112 4.19 9.79 -3.09
N GLU A 113 2.98 10.32 -3.00
CA GLU A 113 2.60 11.59 -3.64
C GLU A 113 2.78 12.78 -2.70
N GLY A 114 3.29 12.59 -1.48
CA GLY A 114 3.25 13.62 -0.43
C GLY A 114 3.84 14.96 -0.84
N LYS A 115 4.94 14.96 -1.59
CA LYS A 115 5.58 16.19 -2.10
C LYS A 115 4.77 16.85 -3.21
N ILE A 116 4.25 16.05 -4.15
CA ILE A 116 3.53 16.52 -5.33
C ILE A 116 2.14 17.05 -4.93
N SER A 117 1.51 16.40 -3.96
CA SER A 117 0.23 16.80 -3.36
C SER A 117 0.36 17.93 -2.34
N GLY A 118 1.57 18.46 -2.13
CA GLY A 118 1.80 19.63 -1.27
C GLY A 118 1.58 19.38 0.22
N LEU A 119 1.77 18.15 0.70
CA LEU A 119 1.72 17.85 2.14
C LEU A 119 2.81 18.64 2.89
N PRO A 120 2.59 18.96 4.18
CA PRO A 120 3.58 19.68 4.97
C PRO A 120 4.92 18.95 5.02
N LEU A 121 6.03 19.68 4.81
CA LEU A 121 7.37 19.13 5.00
C LEU A 121 7.56 18.72 6.47
N ASN A 122 8.16 17.55 6.70
CA ASN A 122 8.21 16.91 7.99
C ASN A 122 9.64 16.78 8.52
N ARG A 123 10.48 15.96 7.86
CA ARG A 123 11.87 15.72 8.26
C ARG A 123 12.83 15.71 7.08
N ALA A 124 14.00 16.32 7.27
CA ALA A 124 15.13 16.13 6.38
C ALA A 124 15.80 14.77 6.62
N ILE A 125 16.06 14.07 5.53
CA ILE A 125 16.94 12.91 5.48
C ILE A 125 18.34 13.41 5.13
N ARG A 126 19.33 12.98 5.93
CA ARG A 126 20.72 13.40 5.81
C ARG A 126 21.61 12.20 5.56
N ASP A 127 22.63 12.39 4.73
CA ASP A 127 23.71 11.41 4.52
C ASP A 127 24.71 11.39 5.69
N ASP A 128 25.76 10.57 5.56
CA ASP A 128 26.81 10.41 6.57
C ASP A 128 27.59 11.71 6.85
N ASP A 129 27.65 12.64 5.88
CA ASP A 129 28.27 13.96 6.00
C ASP A 129 27.31 15.02 6.57
N GLY A 130 26.08 14.63 6.90
CA GLY A 130 25.05 15.51 7.45
C GLY A 130 24.36 16.40 6.40
N LYS A 131 24.62 16.19 5.11
CA LYS A 131 23.99 16.94 4.02
C LYS A 131 22.59 16.41 3.79
N ILE A 132 21.64 17.32 3.60
CA ILE A 132 20.25 16.97 3.27
C ILE A 132 20.22 16.38 1.86
N ILE A 133 19.80 15.12 1.76
CA ILE A 133 19.62 14.40 0.49
C ILE A 133 18.14 14.34 0.09
N ASP A 134 17.23 14.41 1.07
CA ASP A 134 15.80 14.49 0.81
C ASP A 134 15.04 15.18 1.96
N VAL A 135 13.80 15.60 1.70
CA VAL A 135 12.86 16.09 2.72
C VAL A 135 11.53 15.37 2.56
N VAL A 136 11.12 14.64 3.58
CA VAL A 136 9.85 13.90 3.58
C VAL A 136 8.69 14.88 3.76
N ALA A 137 7.61 14.67 3.01
CA ALA A 137 6.38 15.46 3.11
C ALA A 137 5.23 14.58 3.62
N GLY A 138 4.47 15.07 4.60
CA GLY A 138 3.42 14.33 5.28
C GLY A 138 3.93 13.43 6.41
N THR A 139 3.02 12.65 6.98
CA THR A 139 3.32 11.65 8.00
C THR A 139 4.12 10.51 7.40
N PHE A 140 5.14 10.05 8.13
CA PHE A 140 5.89 8.85 7.80
C PHE A 140 6.18 8.06 9.06
N PHE A 141 6.65 6.83 8.90
CA PHE A 141 7.16 6.06 10.03
C PHE A 141 8.40 5.26 9.65
N ILE A 142 9.15 4.84 10.67
CA ILE A 142 10.27 3.91 10.54
C ILE A 142 9.84 2.54 11.08
N CYS A 143 10.02 1.50 10.27
CA CYS A 143 9.75 0.10 10.62
C CYS A 143 10.95 -0.79 10.27
N GLY A 144 10.94 -2.02 10.76
CA GLY A 144 11.89 -3.05 10.33
C GLY A 144 11.64 -3.44 8.88
N ALA A 145 12.73 -3.69 8.15
CA ALA A 145 12.71 -4.17 6.77
C ALA A 145 13.30 -5.59 6.75
N GLU A 146 12.44 -6.59 6.90
CA GLU A 146 12.82 -8.01 6.92
C GLU A 146 12.10 -8.76 5.78
N GLY A 147 12.85 -9.11 4.73
CA GLY A 147 12.27 -9.79 3.57
C GLY A 147 11.28 -8.90 2.81
N ASP A 148 10.13 -9.46 2.46
CA ASP A 148 9.11 -8.80 1.64
C ASP A 148 7.99 -8.12 2.48
N HIS A 149 8.14 -8.08 3.81
CA HIS A 149 7.13 -7.53 4.73
C HIS A 149 7.72 -6.51 5.71
N PHE A 150 6.90 -5.54 6.12
CA PHE A 150 7.27 -4.60 7.18
C PHE A 150 7.15 -5.29 8.55
N SER A 151 8.18 -5.13 9.37
CA SER A 151 8.22 -5.67 10.73
C SER A 151 8.36 -4.56 11.76
N SER A 152 8.26 -4.91 13.04
CA SER A 152 8.54 -3.97 14.12
C SER A 152 9.99 -3.48 14.04
N ILE A 153 10.24 -2.20 14.34
CA ILE A 153 11.61 -1.70 14.45
C ILE A 153 12.38 -2.50 15.54
N PRO A 154 13.59 -3.01 15.24
CA PRO A 154 14.40 -3.74 16.22
C PRO A 154 14.63 -2.93 17.49
N LYS A 155 14.52 -3.57 18.66
CA LYS A 155 14.54 -2.89 19.97
C LYS A 155 15.82 -2.07 20.19
N GLU A 156 16.94 -2.56 19.70
CA GLU A 156 18.25 -1.91 19.75
C GLU A 156 18.33 -0.64 18.87
N LEU A 157 17.46 -0.51 17.87
CA LEU A 157 17.42 0.65 16.96
C LEU A 157 16.36 1.69 17.35
N GLN A 158 15.35 1.32 18.13
CA GLN A 158 14.26 2.22 18.54
C GLN A 158 14.78 3.56 19.07
N LYS A 159 15.66 3.51 20.07
CA LYS A 159 16.22 4.72 20.69
C LYS A 159 17.05 5.56 19.70
N LYS A 160 17.84 4.91 18.84
CA LYS A 160 18.66 5.59 17.81
C LYS A 160 17.79 6.42 16.87
N TYR A 161 16.70 5.84 16.36
CA TYR A 161 15.82 6.51 15.42
C TYR A 161 14.90 7.52 16.11
N GLU A 162 14.44 7.23 17.32
CA GLU A 162 13.69 8.19 18.13
C GLU A 162 14.52 9.46 18.38
N GLU A 163 15.79 9.34 18.77
CA GLU A 163 16.69 10.49 18.94
C GLU A 163 16.97 11.21 17.63
N LYS A 164 17.19 10.46 16.53
CA LYS A 164 17.44 11.01 15.19
C LYS A 164 16.30 11.88 14.68
N PHE A 165 15.06 11.44 14.89
CA PHE A 165 13.86 12.11 14.40
C PHE A 165 13.05 12.85 15.48
N LYS A 166 13.61 12.98 16.69
CA LYS A 166 12.89 13.42 17.89
C LYS A 166 12.07 14.69 17.70
N LYS A 167 12.75 15.80 17.40
CA LYS A 167 12.11 17.12 17.26
C LYS A 167 11.37 17.22 15.92
N PRO A 168 10.51 18.22 15.70
CA PRO A 168 10.10 18.71 14.37
C PRO A 168 11.09 19.71 13.77
N GLU A 169 10.94 20.09 12.49
CA GLU A 169 11.89 20.91 11.71
C GLU A 169 11.10 21.90 10.87
N ALA A 170 11.64 23.11 10.77
CA ALA A 170 11.22 24.09 9.78
C ALA A 170 12.21 24.10 8.61
N PHE A 171 11.70 24.31 7.39
CA PHE A 171 12.48 24.29 6.17
C PHE A 171 12.52 25.68 5.54
N LEU A 172 13.72 26.21 5.33
CA LEU A 172 13.94 27.50 4.66
C LEU A 172 14.65 27.28 3.34
N LYS A 173 14.07 27.80 2.25
CA LYS A 173 14.69 27.77 0.93
C LYS A 173 15.67 28.95 0.78
N MET A 174 16.94 28.63 0.57
CA MET A 174 18.03 29.59 0.39
C MET A 174 18.56 29.48 -1.05
N GLY A 175 17.84 30.07 -2.00
CA GLY A 175 18.16 29.93 -3.42
C GLY A 175 18.00 28.50 -3.92
N ARG A 176 19.14 27.81 -4.16
CA ARG A 176 19.19 26.40 -4.59
C ARG A 176 19.36 25.40 -3.44
N SER A 177 19.62 25.86 -2.22
CA SER A 177 19.73 24.99 -1.04
C SER A 177 18.49 25.07 -0.16
N ILE A 178 18.28 24.03 0.64
CA ILE A 178 17.27 23.97 1.69
C ILE A 178 18.01 23.82 3.02
N MET A 179 17.62 24.60 4.01
CA MET A 179 18.07 24.47 5.39
C MET A 179 16.94 23.90 6.24
N ALA A 180 17.26 22.95 7.12
CA ALA A 180 16.32 22.36 8.08
C ALA A 180 16.76 22.71 9.50
N ILE A 181 15.88 23.34 10.27
CA ILE A 181 16.16 23.84 11.62
C ILE A 181 15.23 23.12 12.61
N PRO A 182 15.75 22.43 13.64
CA PRO A 182 14.92 21.81 14.67
C PRO A 182 14.03 22.84 15.38
N THR A 183 12.77 22.51 15.60
CA THR A 183 11.79 23.37 16.27
C THR A 183 11.17 22.67 17.48
N GLU A 184 10.43 23.43 18.27
CA GLU A 184 9.47 22.87 19.23
C GLU A 184 8.20 22.42 18.49
N PRO A 185 7.43 21.46 19.05
CA PRO A 185 6.22 20.98 18.42
C PRO A 185 5.15 22.06 18.36
N THR A 186 4.41 22.06 17.26
CA THR A 186 3.27 22.96 17.09
C THR A 186 2.17 22.51 18.05
N ALA A 187 1.55 23.47 18.76
CA ALA A 187 0.37 23.18 19.56
C ALA A 187 -0.71 22.53 18.67
N ALA A 188 -1.33 21.45 19.15
CA ALA A 188 -2.45 20.84 18.45
C ALA A 188 -3.55 21.89 18.25
N ASN A 189 -3.81 22.26 16.99
CA ASN A 189 -4.64 23.35 16.47
C ASN A 189 -3.94 24.70 16.25
N PRO A 190 -3.53 25.03 15.01
CA PRO A 190 -3.55 26.42 14.60
C PRO A 190 -5.00 26.86 14.61
N LYS A 191 -5.38 27.76 15.53
CA LYS A 191 -6.63 28.51 15.39
C LYS A 191 -6.63 29.12 13.99
N PRO A 192 -7.71 29.03 13.20
CA PRO A 192 -7.75 29.68 11.91
C PRO A 192 -7.46 31.16 12.14
N ASP A 193 -6.38 31.65 11.51
CA ASP A 193 -5.99 33.04 11.60
C ASP A 193 -7.23 33.89 11.26
N ARG A 194 -7.63 34.73 12.21
CA ARG A 194 -8.61 35.78 11.94
C ARG A 194 -8.04 36.60 10.80
N LYS A 195 -8.68 36.55 9.63
CA LYS A 195 -8.38 37.44 8.51
C LYS A 195 -8.18 38.85 9.06
N ALA A 196 -6.99 39.40 8.85
CA ALA A 196 -6.73 40.81 9.12
C ALA A 196 -7.69 41.64 8.26
N PRO A 197 -8.42 42.61 8.84
CA PRO A 197 -9.33 43.45 8.08
C PRO A 197 -8.53 44.49 7.28
N GLY A 198 -8.79 44.53 5.98
CA GLY A 198 -8.65 45.72 5.14
C GLY A 198 -7.24 46.05 4.65
N MET A 199 -7.04 45.92 3.34
CA MET A 199 -6.56 47.04 2.53
C MET A 199 -7.23 46.95 1.16
N GLU A 200 -8.19 47.85 0.95
CA GLU A 200 -8.60 48.30 -0.38
C GLU A 200 -7.39 48.91 -1.08
N LEU A 201 -7.22 48.57 -2.37
CA LEU A 201 -6.80 49.47 -3.44
C LEU A 201 -7.58 49.10 -4.70
#